data_AF-A0A928YDM0-F1
#
_entry.id   AF-A0A928YDM0-F1
#
_cell.length_a   1.000
_cell.length_b   1.000
_cell.length_c   1.000
_cell.angle_alpha   90.00
_cell.angle_beta   90.00
_cell.angle_gamma   90.00
#
_symmetry.space_group_name_H-M   'P 1'
#
loop_
_entity.id
_entity.type
_entity.pdbx_description
1 polymer ?
#
loop_
_entity_poly.entity_id
_entity_poly.type
_entity_poly.pdbx_seq_one_letter_code
_entity_poly.pdbx_strand_id
1 'polypeptide(L)'
;MVGADKEEDRTLKIERDEEALKEASYLDGCYAIKTDLEENEADTNLVHERYKDLTEVEKAFRDCKTVNLEVRPVYVRKEDSTRGHVFVVMLAYMIIQKAAQSVEEF
;
A
#
# COMPACT_ATOMS: atom_id res chain seq x y z
N MET A 1 6.15 49.46 25.23
CA MET A 1 4.99 48.98 26.00
C MET A 1 4.05 48.31 25.02
N VAL A 2 4.08 46.97 25.03
CA VAL A 2 3.15 45.97 24.47
C VAL A 2 2.35 46.37 23.21
N GLY A 3 2.85 45.95 22.04
CA GLY A 3 2.01 45.70 20.88
C GLY A 3 1.49 44.26 21.00
N ALA A 4 0.21 44.12 21.30
CA ALA A 4 -0.47 42.84 21.34
C ALA A 4 -0.78 42.41 19.89
N ASP A 5 0.05 41.53 19.33
CA ASP A 5 -0.28 40.80 18.11
C ASP A 5 -1.48 39.90 18.40
N LYS A 6 -2.60 40.19 17.71
CA LYS A 6 -3.81 39.39 17.73
C LYS A 6 -3.52 38.04 17.08
N GLU A 7 -3.66 36.96 17.85
CA GLU A 7 -3.89 35.63 17.32
C GLU A 7 -5.20 35.64 16.54
N GLU A 8 -5.13 35.75 15.20
CA GLU A 8 -6.25 35.42 14.33
C GLU A 8 -6.48 33.91 14.40
N ASP A 9 -7.42 33.55 15.25
CA ASP A 9 -8.39 32.46 15.14
C ASP A 9 -8.04 31.40 14.07
N ARG A 10 -7.40 30.31 14.49
CA ARG A 10 -7.14 29.12 13.65
C ARG A 10 -8.43 28.32 13.48
N THR A 11 -9.45 28.93 12.87
CA THR A 11 -10.77 28.30 12.72
C THR A 11 -10.78 27.36 11.52
N LEU A 12 -10.85 26.06 11.77
CA LEU A 12 -11.07 25.05 10.73
C LEU A 12 -12.56 25.04 10.34
N LYS A 13 -12.88 25.36 9.09
CA LYS A 13 -14.23 25.17 8.54
C LYS A 13 -14.30 23.79 7.88
N ILE A 14 -15.26 22.99 8.33
CA ILE A 14 -15.59 21.69 7.76
C ILE A 14 -16.88 21.87 6.97
N GLU A 15 -16.79 21.79 5.64
CA GLU A 15 -17.94 21.77 4.76
C GLU A 15 -18.10 20.36 4.17
N ARG A 16 -19.35 19.89 4.08
CA ARG A 16 -19.66 18.60 3.46
C ARG A 16 -19.91 18.81 1.98
N ASP A 17 -19.17 18.07 1.17
CA ASP A 17 -19.40 18.00 -0.27
C ASP A 17 -20.52 16.98 -0.55
N GLU A 18 -21.75 17.50 -0.67
CA GLU A 18 -22.95 16.70 -0.94
C GLU A 18 -22.91 16.02 -2.32
N GLU A 19 -22.20 16.59 -3.30
CA GLU A 19 -22.07 15.99 -4.63
C GLU A 19 -21.12 14.78 -4.58
N ALA A 20 -19.96 14.92 -3.93
CA ALA A 20 -19.03 13.81 -3.72
C ALA A 20 -19.65 12.69 -2.86
N LEU A 21 -20.45 13.04 -1.85
CA LEU A 21 -21.19 12.07 -1.02
C LEU A 21 -22.21 11.29 -1.86
N LYS A 22 -22.95 11.97 -2.73
CA LYS A 22 -23.92 11.32 -3.62
C LYS A 22 -23.22 10.41 -4.63
N GLU A 23 -22.08 10.82 -5.19
CA GLU A 23 -21.28 10.00 -6.09
C GLU A 23 -20.76 8.72 -5.38
N ALA A 24 -20.20 8.86 -4.18
CA ALA A 24 -19.75 7.74 -3.37
C ALA A 24 -20.89 6.77 -3.03
N SER A 25 -22.10 7.29 -2.77
CA SER A 25 -23.26 6.48 -2.38
C SER A 25 -23.70 5.45 -3.42
N TYR A 26 -23.36 5.65 -4.70
CA TYR A 26 -23.72 4.71 -5.77
C TYR A 26 -23.04 3.34 -5.64
N LEU A 27 -21.87 3.30 -4.99
CA LEU A 27 -21.09 2.08 -4.81
C LEU A 27 -21.11 1.59 -3.35
N ASP A 28 -21.98 2.15 -2.51
CA ASP A 28 -22.11 1.74 -1.12
C ASP A 28 -22.52 0.26 -1.03
N GLY A 29 -21.66 -0.54 -0.39
CA GLY A 29 -21.86 -1.99 -0.27
C GLY A 29 -21.51 -2.81 -1.51
N CYS A 30 -21.04 -2.17 -2.59
CA CYS A 30 -20.52 -2.86 -3.76
C CYS A 30 -19.01 -3.10 -3.65
N TYR A 31 -18.57 -4.28 -4.09
CA TYR A 31 -17.15 -4.55 -4.30
C TYR A 31 -16.81 -4.28 -5.76
N ALA A 32 -16.21 -3.13 -6.03
CA ALA A 32 -15.86 -2.68 -7.38
C ALA A 32 -14.33 -2.71 -7.58
N ILE A 33 -13.89 -3.25 -8.71
CA ILE A 33 -12.50 -3.21 -9.15
C ILE A 33 -12.46 -2.37 -10.43
N LYS A 34 -11.55 -1.40 -10.48
CA LYS A 34 -11.31 -0.57 -11.67
C LYS A 34 -10.01 -1.00 -12.34
N THR A 35 -10.05 -1.15 -13.66
CA THR A 35 -8.88 -1.43 -14.49
C THR A 35 -8.90 -0.50 -15.72
N ASP A 36 -7.73 -0.28 -16.28
CA ASP A 36 -7.45 0.43 -17.53
C ASP A 36 -7.45 -0.48 -18.76
N LEU A 37 -7.61 -1.80 -18.57
CA LEU A 37 -7.70 -2.79 -19.64
C LEU A 37 -9.01 -2.66 -20.42
N GLU A 38 -8.94 -2.88 -21.74
CA GLU A 38 -10.10 -2.98 -22.62
C GLU A 38 -10.84 -4.33 -22.43
N GLU A 39 -12.14 -4.38 -22.78
CA GLU A 39 -12.98 -5.59 -22.61
C GLU A 39 -12.48 -6.81 -23.40
N ASN A 40 -11.68 -6.59 -24.45
CA ASN A 40 -11.07 -7.65 -25.26
C ASN A 40 -9.74 -8.17 -24.67
N GLU A 41 -9.13 -7.46 -23.72
CA GLU A 41 -7.83 -7.81 -23.12
C GLU A 41 -7.99 -8.73 -21.90
N ALA A 42 -9.04 -8.52 -21.10
CA ALA A 42 -9.30 -9.32 -19.91
C ALA A 42 -10.80 -9.37 -19.58
N ASP A 43 -11.29 -10.58 -19.30
CA ASP A 43 -12.62 -10.75 -18.72
C ASP A 43 -12.63 -10.36 -17.23
N THR A 44 -13.81 -10.06 -16.71
CA THR A 44 -14.06 -9.68 -15.32
C THR A 44 -13.44 -10.66 -14.30
N ASN A 45 -13.54 -11.97 -14.57
CA ASN A 45 -12.98 -12.98 -13.67
C ASN A 45 -11.45 -12.90 -13.59
N LEU A 46 -10.80 -12.70 -14.74
CA LEU A 46 -9.34 -12.57 -14.80
C LEU A 46 -8.88 -11.32 -14.03
N VAL A 47 -9.55 -10.19 -14.21
CA VAL A 47 -9.26 -8.95 -13.47
C VAL A 47 -9.38 -9.18 -11.96
N HIS A 48 -10.43 -9.87 -11.52
CA HIS A 48 -10.64 -10.19 -10.11
C HIS A 48 -9.59 -11.15 -9.55
N GLU A 49 -9.19 -12.18 -10.29
CA GLU A 49 -8.12 -13.10 -9.89
C GLU A 49 -6.78 -12.36 -9.76
N ARG A 50 -6.43 -11.53 -10.74
CA ARG A 50 -5.21 -10.71 -10.69
C ARG A 50 -5.24 -9.70 -9.54
N TYR A 51 -6.40 -9.15 -9.23
CA TYR A 51 -6.55 -8.28 -8.07
C TYR A 51 -6.33 -9.06 -6.76
N LYS A 52 -6.80 -10.31 -6.67
CA LYS A 52 -6.54 -11.15 -5.50
C LYS A 52 -5.07 -11.49 -5.31
N ASP A 53 -4.30 -11.63 -6.39
CA ASP A 53 -2.85 -11.86 -6.34
C ASP A 53 -2.11 -10.74 -5.59
N LEU A 54 -2.68 -9.53 -5.44
CA LEU A 54 -2.09 -8.48 -4.58
C LEU A 54 -1.94 -8.94 -3.11
N THR A 55 -2.75 -9.89 -2.67
CA THR A 55 -2.63 -10.49 -1.33
C THR A 55 -1.27 -11.17 -1.15
N GLU A 56 -0.71 -11.76 -2.22
CA GLU A 56 0.63 -12.36 -2.18
C GLU A 56 1.73 -11.30 -2.02
N VAL A 57 1.53 -10.11 -2.58
CA VAL A 57 2.42 -8.96 -2.34
C VAL A 57 2.35 -8.54 -0.87
N GLU A 58 1.15 -8.39 -0.31
CA GLU A 58 0.99 -8.06 1.11
C GLU A 58 1.62 -9.12 2.03
N LYS A 59 1.47 -10.40 1.68
CA LYS A 59 2.09 -11.52 2.37
C LYS A 59 3.61 -11.45 2.28
N ALA A 60 4.17 -11.18 1.11
CA ALA A 60 5.60 -10.95 0.92
C ALA A 60 6.13 -9.84 1.83
N PHE A 61 5.45 -8.69 1.87
CA PHE A 61 5.81 -7.58 2.77
C PHE A 61 5.66 -7.95 4.25
N ARG A 62 4.67 -8.77 4.60
CA ARG A 62 4.49 -9.29 5.97
C ARG A 62 5.65 -10.23 6.34
N ASP A 63 5.98 -11.18 5.48
CA ASP A 63 7.05 -12.15 5.72
C ASP A 63 8.42 -11.47 5.87
N CYS A 64 8.66 -10.43 5.07
CA CYS A 64 9.77 -9.51 5.25
C CYS A 64 9.78 -8.94 6.68
N LYS A 65 8.66 -8.39 7.16
CA LYS A 65 8.58 -7.71 8.45
C LYS A 65 8.60 -8.62 9.69
N THR A 66 8.05 -9.83 9.61
CA THR A 66 7.71 -10.60 10.82
C THR A 66 8.43 -11.92 11.02
N VAL A 67 8.92 -12.62 9.98
CA VAL A 67 9.22 -14.07 10.15
C VAL A 67 10.65 -14.48 9.84
N ASN A 68 11.30 -13.97 8.78
CA ASN A 68 12.61 -14.52 8.35
C ASN A 68 13.77 -13.53 8.15
N LEU A 69 13.49 -12.24 7.94
CA LEU A 69 14.52 -11.28 7.50
C LEU A 69 14.79 -10.13 8.47
N GLU A 70 14.10 -10.11 9.62
CA GLU A 70 14.22 -9.04 10.62
C GLU A 70 14.31 -7.64 9.97
N VAL A 71 13.40 -7.34 9.05
CA VAL A 71 13.24 -6.04 8.34
C VAL A 71 12.82 -4.92 9.27
N ARG A 72 13.12 -5.05 10.55
CA ARG A 72 13.20 -3.92 11.45
C ARG A 72 14.66 -3.48 11.49
N PRO A 73 15.08 -2.55 10.62
CA PRO A 73 16.22 -1.73 10.92
C PRO A 73 15.77 -0.70 11.97
N VAL A 74 16.05 -1.06 13.20
CA VAL A 74 16.56 -0.22 14.27
C VAL A 74 17.08 1.14 13.74
N TYR A 75 16.23 2.18 13.76
CA TYR A 75 16.57 3.60 13.66
C TYR A 75 17.28 4.13 12.39
N VAL A 76 16.87 3.74 11.19
CA VAL A 76 17.32 4.43 9.95
C VAL A 76 16.77 5.86 9.92
N ARG A 77 17.66 6.88 9.85
CA ARG A 77 17.27 8.31 9.91
C ARG A 77 17.48 9.09 8.61
N LYS A 78 18.23 8.54 7.65
CA LYS A 78 18.55 9.19 6.37
C LYS A 78 17.80 8.48 5.24
N GLU A 79 17.29 9.26 4.30
CA GLU A 79 16.53 8.78 3.14
C GLU A 79 17.29 7.69 2.35
N ASP A 80 18.56 7.93 2.02
CA ASP A 80 19.38 7.00 1.25
C ASP A 80 19.53 5.64 1.95
N SER A 81 19.72 5.67 3.27
CA SER A 81 19.86 4.45 4.08
C SER A 81 18.55 3.67 4.17
N THR A 82 17.41 4.37 4.23
CA THR A 82 16.08 3.72 4.17
C THR A 82 15.87 3.03 2.83
N ARG A 83 16.18 3.71 1.72
CA ARG A 83 16.03 3.15 0.36
C ARG A 83 16.93 1.93 0.16
N GLY A 84 18.20 2.03 0.57
CA GLY A 84 19.15 0.92 0.48
C GLY A 84 18.73 -0.28 1.32
N HIS A 85 18.22 -0.04 2.54
CA HIS A 85 17.76 -1.12 3.40
C HIS A 85 16.57 -1.88 2.79
N VAL A 86 15.54 -1.17 2.34
CA VAL A 86 14.36 -1.80 1.70
C VAL A 86 14.77 -2.61 0.47
N PHE A 87 15.74 -2.12 -0.31
CA PHE A 87 16.25 -2.84 -1.47
C PHE A 87 16.92 -4.17 -1.11
N VAL A 88 17.85 -4.16 -0.14
CA VAL A 88 18.55 -5.38 0.30
C VAL A 88 17.58 -6.40 0.87
N VAL A 89 16.60 -5.94 1.64
CA VAL A 89 15.53 -6.77 2.18
C VAL A 89 14.73 -7.48 1.09
N MET A 90 14.32 -6.74 0.06
CA MET A 90 13.55 -7.31 -1.05
C MET A 90 14.36 -8.36 -1.80
N LEU A 91 15.65 -8.11 -2.04
CA LEU A 91 16.54 -9.10 -2.64
C LEU A 91 16.64 -10.37 -1.81
N ALA A 92 16.82 -10.23 -0.50
CA ALA A 92 16.93 -11.38 0.40
C ALA A 92 15.62 -12.18 0.45
N TYR A 93 14.47 -11.50 0.43
CA TYR A 93 13.17 -12.16 0.32
C TYR A 93 13.04 -12.98 -0.96
N MET A 94 13.41 -12.42 -2.12
CA MET A 94 13.38 -13.14 -3.40
C MET A 94 14.25 -14.40 -3.38
N ILE A 95 15.43 -14.34 -2.76
CA ILE A 95 16.32 -15.50 -2.62
C ILE A 95 15.67 -16.58 -1.78
N ILE A 96 15.09 -16.22 -0.62
CA ILE A 96 14.42 -17.17 0.27
C ILE A 96 13.21 -17.80 -0.44
N GLN A 97 12.39 -16.99 -1.10
CA GLN A 97 11.23 -17.47 -1.84
C GLN A 97 11.64 -18.46 -2.93
N LYS A 98 12.69 -18.13 -3.71
CA LYS A 98 13.16 -19.02 -4.78
C LYS A 98 13.77 -20.31 -4.23
N ALA A 99 14.50 -20.24 -3.12
CA ALA A 99 15.04 -21.41 -2.44
C ALA A 99 13.91 -22.32 -1.92
N ALA A 100 12.88 -21.75 -1.29
CA ALA A 100 11.72 -22.49 -0.82
C ALA A 100 10.99 -23.22 -1.97
N GLN A 101 10.72 -22.52 -3.08
CA GLN A 101 10.11 -23.13 -4.26
C GLN A 101 10.95 -24.28 -4.81
N SER A 102 12.28 -24.12 -4.86
CA SER A 102 13.15 -25.18 -5.36
C SER A 102 13.16 -26.43 -4.49
N VAL A 103 12.87 -26.31 -3.19
CA VAL A 103 12.78 -27.44 -2.26
C VAL A 103 11.44 -28.17 -2.38
N GLU A 104 10.35 -27.47 -2.71
CA GLU A 104 9.04 -28.08 -2.98
C GLU A 104 8.98 -28.84 -4.31
N GLU A 105 9.89 -28.54 -5.24
CA GLU A 105 9.99 -29.23 -6.54
C GLU A 105 10.73 -30.61 -6.44
N PHE A 106 11.24 -30.98 -5.25
CA PHE A 106 11.86 -32.28 -4.96
C PHE A 106 10.96 -33.19 -4.12
#